data_AF-A0A3C0VXL8-F1
#
_entry.id   AF-A0A3C0VXL8-F1
#
_cell.length_a   1.000
_cell.length_b   1.000
_cell.length_c   1.000
_cell.angle_alpha   90.00
_cell.angle_beta   90.00
_cell.angle_gamma   90.00
#
_symmetry.space_group_name_H-M   'P 1'
#
loop_
_entity.id
_entity.type
_entity.pdbx_description
1 polymer ?
#
loop_
_entity_poly.entity_id
_entity_poly.type
_entity_poly.pdbx_seq_one_letter_code
_entity_poly.pdbx_strand_id
1 'polypeptide(L)'
;MTAVEFLGRDYSPKMKKIVLSGLTALTLLPSLTAAPALETLLPAETVAVVAVPDYAGAEKNFNAGAIGQLWNSKEMKAFREKFEDGFTD
;
A
#
# COMPACT_ATOMS: atom_id res chain seq x y z
N MET A 1 -6.80 25.55 18.71
CA MET A 1 -6.50 24.53 19.72
C MET A 1 -5.67 23.45 19.05
N THR A 2 -4.35 23.56 19.14
CA THR A 2 -3.39 22.73 18.40
C THR A 2 -3.12 21.43 19.16
N ALA A 3 -2.86 20.31 18.47
CA ALA A 3 -2.62 18.99 19.07
C ALA A 3 -1.55 18.98 20.19
N VAL A 4 -0.63 19.95 20.14
CA VAL A 4 0.42 20.19 21.14
C VAL A 4 -0.14 20.63 22.51
N GLU A 5 -1.24 21.39 22.54
CA GLU A 5 -1.87 21.85 23.80
C GLU A 5 -2.59 20.72 24.54
N PHE A 6 -3.00 19.67 23.83
CA PHE A 6 -3.67 18.52 24.42
C PHE A 6 -2.68 17.60 25.16
N LEU A 7 -1.43 17.50 24.69
CA LEU A 7 -0.42 16.62 25.28
C LEU A 7 0.20 17.17 26.59
N GLY A 8 0.10 18.48 26.82
CA GLY A 8 0.59 19.16 28.04
C GLY A 8 -0.42 19.21 29.20
N ARG A 9 -1.64 18.68 29.02
CA ARG A 9 -2.66 18.65 30.08
C ARG A 9 -2.42 17.45 31.00
N ASP A 10 -2.48 17.67 32.30
CA ASP A 10 -2.28 16.62 33.32
C ASP A 10 -3.47 15.65 33.33
N TYR A 11 -3.40 14.62 32.49
CA TYR A 11 -4.38 13.56 32.42
C TYR A 11 -3.96 12.38 33.29
N SER A 12 -4.90 11.86 34.09
CA SER A 12 -4.73 10.56 34.75
C SER A 12 -4.28 9.49 33.73
N PRO A 13 -3.35 8.58 34.09
CA PRO A 13 -2.75 7.62 33.15
C PRO A 13 -3.77 6.73 32.41
N LYS A 14 -4.97 6.53 32.96
CA LYS A 14 -6.08 5.84 32.28
C LYS A 14 -6.69 6.69 31.16
N MET A 15 -6.92 7.99 31.40
CA MET A 15 -7.49 8.91 30.41
C MET A 15 -6.52 9.20 29.27
N LYS A 16 -5.21 9.26 29.56
CA LYS A 16 -4.16 9.46 28.54
C LYS A 16 -4.14 8.33 27.50
N LYS A 17 -4.38 7.08 27.93
CA LYS A 17 -4.49 5.92 27.02
C LYS A 17 -5.73 5.99 26.13
N ILE A 18 -6.87 6.42 26.67
CA ILE A 18 -8.13 6.56 25.92
C ILE A 18 -7.99 7.66 24.86
N VAL A 19 -7.43 8.81 25.26
CA VAL A 19 -7.14 9.93 24.34
C VAL A 19 -6.19 9.49 23.24
N LEU A 20 -5.08 8.84 23.59
CA LEU A 20 -4.07 8.43 22.62
C LEU A 20 -4.66 7.43 21.62
N SER A 21 -5.40 6.43 22.10
CA SER A 21 -6.05 5.44 21.24
C SER A 21 -7.13 6.03 20.33
N GLY A 22 -7.87 7.04 20.81
CA GLY A 22 -8.83 7.78 20.00
C GLY A 22 -8.17 8.64 18.93
N LEU A 23 -7.02 9.25 19.23
CA LEU A 23 -6.25 10.06 18.28
C LEU A 23 -5.66 9.19 17.16
N THR A 24 -5.15 8.00 17.47
CA THR A 24 -4.64 7.06 16.45
C THR A 24 -5.75 6.61 15.49
N ALA A 25 -6.95 6.32 16.02
CA ALA A 25 -8.10 5.97 15.20
C ALA A 25 -8.54 7.13 14.29
N LEU A 26 -8.52 8.37 14.81
CA LEU A 26 -8.87 9.57 14.06
C LEU A 26 -7.85 9.88 12.94
N THR A 27 -6.56 9.60 13.16
CA THR A 27 -5.50 9.81 12.16
C THR A 27 -5.54 8.82 10.99
N LEU A 28 -6.27 7.71 11.11
CA LEU A 28 -6.45 6.70 10.05
C LEU A 28 -7.69 6.97 9.18
N LEU A 29 -8.55 7.91 9.56
CA LEU A 29 -9.72 8.30 8.76
C LEU A 29 -9.39 8.91 7.38
N PRO A 30 -8.35 9.75 7.19
CA PRO A 30 -8.04 10.31 5.87
C PRO A 30 -7.46 9.27 4.89
N SER A 31 -7.05 8.08 5.36
CA SER A 31 -6.68 6.95 4.49
C SER A 31 -7.89 6.18 3.93
N LEU A 32 -9.13 6.54 4.28
CA LEU A 32 -10.36 5.95 3.71
C LEU A 32 -10.81 6.61 2.40
N THR A 33 -9.98 7.45 1.76
CA THR A 33 -10.26 7.80 0.36
C THR A 33 -10.08 6.55 -0.47
N ALA A 34 -11.08 6.17 -1.27
CA ALA A 34 -10.93 5.07 -2.21
C ALA A 34 -9.66 5.32 -3.03
N ALA A 35 -8.68 4.42 -2.89
CA ALA A 35 -7.48 4.48 -3.73
C ALA A 35 -7.95 4.49 -5.19
N PRO A 36 -7.37 5.36 -6.05
CA PRO A 36 -7.70 5.34 -7.46
C PRO A 36 -7.47 3.92 -8.00
N ALA A 37 -8.35 3.48 -8.89
CA ALA A 37 -8.20 2.19 -9.54
C ALA A 37 -6.80 2.11 -10.19
N LEU A 38 -6.17 0.93 -10.13
CA LEU A 38 -4.79 0.79 -10.63
C LEU A 38 -4.66 1.17 -12.11
N GLU A 39 -5.70 0.96 -12.91
CA GLU A 39 -5.77 1.36 -14.31
C GLU A 39 -5.71 2.88 -14.51
N THR A 40 -6.05 3.66 -13.47
CA THR A 40 -5.89 5.12 -13.46
C THR A 40 -4.44 5.53 -13.16
N LEU A 41 -3.74 4.71 -12.37
CA LEU A 41 -2.34 4.95 -11.99
C LEU A 41 -1.36 4.47 -13.05
N LEU A 42 -1.70 3.38 -13.73
CA LEU A 42 -0.90 2.72 -14.74
C LEU A 42 -1.74 2.65 -16.02
N PRO A 43 -1.58 3.63 -16.94
CA PRO A 43 -2.26 3.62 -18.23
C PRO A 43 -2.04 2.29 -18.95
N ALA A 44 -2.98 1.89 -19.80
CA ALA A 44 -2.90 0.62 -20.55
C ALA A 44 -1.63 0.47 -21.41
N GLU A 45 -1.00 1.60 -21.77
CA GLU A 45 0.24 1.64 -22.54
C GLU A 45 1.51 1.46 -21.68
N THR A 46 1.37 1.14 -20.40
CA THR A 46 2.50 0.96 -19.48
C THR A 46 3.18 -0.37 -19.73
N VAL A 47 4.43 -0.32 -20.20
CA VAL A 47 5.28 -1.49 -20.38
C VAL A 47 6.41 -1.47 -19.35
N ALA A 48 6.55 -2.57 -18.61
CA ALA A 48 7.69 -2.79 -17.72
C ALA A 48 8.66 -3.80 -18.35
N VAL A 49 9.89 -3.38 -18.64
CA VAL A 49 10.95 -4.26 -19.14
C VAL A 49 12.04 -4.38 -18.08
N VAL A 50 12.39 -5.61 -17.72
CA VAL A 50 13.48 -5.90 -16.80
C VAL A 50 14.47 -6.82 -17.49
N ALA A 51 15.72 -6.38 -17.61
CA ALA A 51 16.81 -7.21 -18.09
C ALA A 51 17.51 -7.87 -16.91
N VAL A 52 17.45 -9.20 -16.84
CA VAL A 52 18.13 -9.99 -15.80
C VAL A 52 18.97 -11.09 -16.44
N PRO A 53 20.18 -11.36 -15.92
CA PRO A 53 21.07 -12.40 -16.45
C PRO A 53 20.58 -13.82 -16.14
N ASP A 54 19.79 -13.99 -15.07
CA ASP A 54 19.15 -15.24 -14.67
C ASP A 54 17.69 -14.97 -14.30
N TYR A 55 16.78 -15.45 -15.15
CA TYR A 55 15.36 -15.28 -14.93
C TYR A 55 14.88 -16.03 -13.67
N ALA A 56 15.38 -17.25 -13.43
CA ALA A 56 14.91 -18.07 -12.32
C ALA A 56 15.28 -17.45 -10.96
N GLY A 57 16.51 -16.94 -10.83
CA GLY A 57 16.94 -16.20 -9.64
C GLY A 57 16.19 -14.89 -9.46
N ALA A 58 15.93 -14.16 -10.55
CA ALA A 58 15.17 -12.91 -10.51
C ALA A 58 13.72 -13.14 -10.08
N GLU A 59 13.04 -14.14 -10.64
CA GLU A 59 11.67 -14.52 -10.28
C GLU A 59 11.59 -14.92 -8.81
N LYS A 60 12.52 -15.77 -8.34
CA LYS A 60 12.58 -16.17 -6.93
C LYS A 60 12.73 -14.97 -6.00
N ASN A 61 13.65 -14.06 -6.31
CA ASN A 61 13.93 -12.88 -5.48
C ASN A 61 12.78 -11.86 -5.54
N PHE A 62 12.17 -11.69 -6.70
CA PHE A 62 11.00 -10.84 -6.88
C PHE A 62 9.84 -11.33 -6.03
N ASN A 63 9.47 -12.61 -6.15
CA ASN A 63 8.37 -13.24 -5.41
C ASN A 63 8.60 -13.22 -3.88
N ALA A 64 9.86 -13.32 -3.44
CA ALA A 64 10.19 -13.21 -2.02
C ALA A 64 10.08 -11.77 -1.47
N GLY A 65 10.27 -10.76 -2.32
CA GLY A 65 10.24 -9.35 -1.94
C GLY A 65 8.84 -8.79 -1.71
N ALA A 66 8.74 -7.66 -0.99
CA ALA A 66 7.47 -7.01 -0.69
C ALA A 66 6.67 -6.64 -1.95
N ILE A 67 7.37 -6.26 -3.03
CA ILE A 67 6.74 -5.92 -4.31
C ILE A 67 6.17 -7.18 -4.98
N GLY A 68 6.89 -8.31 -5.00
CA GLY A 68 6.35 -9.54 -5.57
C GLY A 68 5.22 -10.13 -4.73
N GLN A 69 5.27 -9.97 -3.40
CA GLN A 69 4.14 -10.34 -2.55
C GLN A 69 2.90 -9.48 -2.84
N LEU A 70 3.07 -8.18 -3.07
CA LEU A 70 1.99 -7.30 -3.52
C LEU A 70 1.48 -7.71 -4.90
N TRP A 71 2.38 -7.94 -5.87
CA TRP A 71 2.04 -8.37 -7.23
C TRP A 71 1.22 -9.67 -7.26
N ASN A 72 1.51 -10.59 -6.34
CA ASN A 72 0.80 -11.87 -6.20
C ASN A 72 -0.42 -11.81 -5.27
N SER A 73 -0.78 -10.63 -4.75
CA SER A 73 -1.91 -10.48 -3.84
C SER A 73 -3.26 -10.61 -4.58
N LYS A 74 -4.33 -10.87 -3.83
CA LYS A 74 -5.68 -11.02 -4.40
C LYS A 74 -6.17 -9.72 -5.03
N GLU A 75 -5.76 -8.60 -4.44
CA GLU A 75 -6.11 -7.24 -4.83
C GLU A 75 -5.46 -6.86 -6.17
N MET A 76 -4.25 -7.36 -6.44
CA MET A 76 -3.56 -7.13 -7.72
C MET A 76 -3.98 -8.08 -8.84
N LYS A 77 -4.71 -9.16 -8.54
CA LYS A 77 -5.03 -10.22 -9.52
C LYS A 77 -5.67 -9.68 -10.80
N ALA A 78 -6.73 -8.87 -10.70
CA ALA A 78 -7.46 -8.36 -11.87
C ALA A 78 -6.61 -7.39 -12.70
N PHE A 79 -5.73 -6.62 -12.06
CA PHE A 79 -4.78 -5.76 -12.75
C PHE A 79 -3.69 -6.58 -13.45
N ARG A 80 -3.09 -7.54 -12.74
CA ARG A 80 -2.05 -8.43 -13.27
C ARG A 80 -2.52 -9.21 -14.48
N GLU A 81 -3.71 -9.82 -14.42
CA GLU A 81 -4.27 -10.57 -15.55
C GLU A 81 -4.41 -9.69 -16.80
N LYS A 82 -4.93 -8.47 -16.65
CA LYS A 82 -4.99 -7.50 -17.77
C LYS A 82 -3.61 -7.07 -18.26
N PHE A 83 -2.67 -6.88 -17.34
CA PHE A 83 -1.31 -6.45 -17.65
C PHE A 83 -0.57 -7.54 -18.44
N GLU A 84 -0.67 -8.81 -18.03
CA GLU A 84 -0.04 -9.96 -18.68
C GLU A 84 -0.70 -10.31 -20.02
N ASP A 85 -2.03 -10.19 -20.14
CA ASP A 85 -2.78 -10.43 -21.39
C ASP A 85 -2.38 -9.42 -22.48
N GLY A 86 -2.09 -8.16 -22.12
CA GLY A 86 -1.60 -7.15 -23.06
C GLY A 86 -0.25 -7.47 -23.73
N PHE A 87 0.47 -8.48 -23.25
CA PHE A 87 1.72 -8.98 -23.87
C PHE A 87 1.54 -10.23 -24.72
N THR A 88 0.32 -10.79 -24.77
CA THR A 88 0.00 -11.99 -25.56
C THR A 88 -0.75 -11.54 -26.82
N ASP A 89 -0.03 -11.35 -27.93
CA ASP A 89 -0.60 -11.24 -29.29
C ASP A 89 -0.71 -12.63 -29.94
#